data_AF-A0A892ZLB7-F1
#
_entry.id   AF-A0A892ZLB7-F1
#
_cell.length_a   1.000
_cell.length_b   1.000
_cell.length_c   1.000
_cell.angle_alpha   90.00
_cell.angle_beta   90.00
_cell.angle_gamma   90.00
#
_symmetry.space_group_name_H-M   'P 1'
#
loop_
_entity.id
_entity.type
_entity.pdbx_description
1 polymer ?
#
loop_
_entity_poly.entity_id
_entity_poly.type
_entity_poly.pdbx_seq_one_letter_code
_entity_poly.pdbx_strand_id
1 'polypeptide(L)'
;MPRTLLEDEHWTKLLPILRDLGIYSKPNLRRILEGILYRIRTGIPWRDLPEYFGKYHTVYTAYNRWSEKGIFTAILKQLSQESDLEWVAIDGSYIRAHQHCASALSTAGNIHDVTVAPELLDNINLAETELVNADKGYDSDRLREQIEQSGAKANIPYKRNREEKNKDMDWYLYKIRHLVENAFCRLKHFRAIASRYDKLKRNFHSTVLLGCIVMWLPL
;
A
#
# COMPACT_ATOMS: atom_id res chain seq x y z
N MET A 1 -27.85 -4.81 -9.61
CA MET A 1 -26.87 -3.71 -9.54
C MET A 1 -25.51 -4.27 -9.11
N PRO A 2 -24.37 -3.75 -9.60
CA PRO A 2 -23.06 -4.21 -9.17
C PRO A 2 -22.81 -3.85 -7.70
N ARG A 3 -22.06 -4.70 -6.98
CA ARG A 3 -21.66 -4.44 -5.59
C ARG A 3 -20.60 -3.34 -5.54
N THR A 4 -20.97 -2.20 -4.96
CA THR A 4 -20.11 -1.04 -4.66
C THR A 4 -19.28 -1.28 -3.40
N LEU A 5 -18.25 -0.46 -3.18
CA LEU A 5 -17.31 -0.57 -2.06
C LEU A 5 -17.35 0.61 -1.07
N LEU A 6 -17.82 1.79 -1.49
CA LEU A 6 -17.87 2.98 -0.63
C LEU A 6 -19.26 3.14 -0.01
N GLU A 7 -19.28 3.04 1.31
CA GLU A 7 -20.40 3.48 2.13
C GLU A 7 -20.42 5.02 2.21
N ASP A 8 -21.52 5.58 2.71
CA ASP A 8 -21.68 7.03 2.78
C ASP A 8 -20.67 7.70 3.72
N GLU A 9 -20.28 7.00 4.79
CA GLU A 9 -19.22 7.43 5.69
C GLU A 9 -17.85 7.51 4.99
N HIS A 10 -17.47 6.45 4.26
CA HIS A 10 -16.24 6.44 3.46
C HIS A 10 -16.22 7.60 2.45
N TRP A 11 -17.37 7.89 1.82
CA TRP A 11 -17.48 8.98 0.88
C TRP A 11 -17.35 10.35 1.56
N THR A 12 -17.87 10.49 2.77
CA THR A 12 -17.76 11.72 3.57
C THR A 12 -16.31 12.01 3.95
N LYS A 13 -15.49 10.98 4.24
CA LYS A 13 -14.04 11.11 4.44
C LYS A 13 -13.29 11.48 3.15
N LEU A 14 -13.62 10.83 2.02
CA LEU A 14 -12.91 11.03 0.75
C LEU A 14 -13.22 12.35 0.05
N LEU A 15 -14.45 12.84 0.13
CA LEU A 15 -14.88 13.99 -0.68
C LEU A 15 -14.10 15.28 -0.37
N PRO A 16 -13.83 15.65 0.89
CA PRO A 16 -12.96 16.79 1.22
C PRO A 16 -11.56 16.65 0.62
N ILE A 17 -10.92 15.49 0.82
CA ILE A 17 -9.60 15.16 0.28
C ILE A 17 -9.57 15.34 -1.25
N LEU A 18 -10.56 14.80 -1.95
CA LEU A 18 -10.66 14.93 -3.41
C LEU A 18 -10.78 16.40 -3.84
N ARG A 19 -11.54 17.21 -3.11
CA ARG A 19 -11.68 18.65 -3.39
C ARG A 19 -10.38 19.39 -3.19
N ASP A 20 -9.65 19.12 -2.11
CA ASP A 20 -8.36 19.73 -1.80
C ASP A 20 -7.31 19.38 -2.86
N LEU A 21 -7.38 18.19 -3.45
CA LEU A 21 -6.55 17.77 -4.58
C LEU A 21 -7.03 18.33 -5.94
N GLY A 22 -7.98 19.27 -5.94
CA GLY A 22 -8.49 19.94 -7.15
C GLY A 22 -9.40 19.05 -8.01
N ILE A 23 -9.95 17.98 -7.47
CA ILE A 23 -10.91 17.11 -8.18
C ILE A 23 -12.32 17.68 -7.97
N TYR A 24 -12.83 18.30 -9.02
CA TYR A 24 -14.17 18.89 -9.01
C TYR A 24 -15.27 17.86 -8.71
N SER A 25 -16.16 18.20 -7.79
CA SER A 25 -17.29 17.38 -7.33
C SER A 25 -18.42 17.29 -8.36
N LYS A 26 -18.16 16.62 -9.48
CA LYS A 26 -19.21 16.31 -10.46
C LYS A 26 -20.24 15.33 -9.87
N PRO A 27 -21.52 15.37 -10.29
CA PRO A 27 -22.54 14.46 -9.78
C PRO A 27 -22.21 12.97 -9.94
N ASN A 28 -21.40 12.61 -10.93
CA ASN A 28 -20.98 11.23 -11.21
C ASN A 28 -19.61 10.86 -10.61
N LEU A 29 -18.97 11.73 -9.81
CA LEU A 29 -17.63 11.49 -9.29
C LEU A 29 -17.56 10.20 -8.45
N ARG A 30 -18.50 10.03 -7.51
CA ARG A 30 -18.60 8.81 -6.70
C ARG A 30 -18.76 7.56 -7.57
N ARG A 31 -19.63 7.62 -8.58
CA ARG A 31 -19.86 6.51 -9.53
C ARG A 31 -18.61 6.17 -10.33
N ILE A 32 -17.82 7.16 -10.74
CA ILE A 32 -16.53 6.93 -11.42
C ILE A 32 -15.57 6.21 -10.47
N LEU A 33 -15.39 6.71 -9.24
CA LEU A 33 -14.50 6.08 -8.27
C LEU A 33 -14.95 4.66 -7.94
N GLU A 34 -16.24 4.44 -7.73
CA GLU A 34 -16.83 3.11 -7.55
C GLU A 34 -16.57 2.18 -8.74
N GLY A 35 -16.62 2.69 -9.97
CA GLY A 35 -16.26 1.92 -11.15
C GLY A 35 -14.79 1.48 -11.16
N ILE A 36 -13.89 2.37 -10.73
CA ILE A 36 -12.46 2.06 -10.57
C ILE A 36 -12.30 0.97 -9.50
N LEU A 37 -12.91 1.15 -8.33
CA LEU A 37 -12.85 0.20 -7.22
C LEU A 37 -13.46 -1.16 -7.58
N TYR A 38 -14.57 -1.16 -8.33
CA TYR A 38 -15.19 -2.38 -8.85
C TYR A 38 -14.23 -3.13 -9.78
N ARG A 39 -13.58 -2.43 -10.72
CA ARG A 39 -12.56 -3.04 -11.59
C ARG A 39 -11.44 -3.66 -10.78
N ILE A 40 -10.95 -2.96 -9.75
CA ILE A 40 -9.83 -3.43 -8.94
C ILE A 40 -10.21 -4.67 -8.11
N ARG A 41 -11.39 -4.67 -7.51
CA ARG A 41 -11.93 -5.80 -6.75
C ARG A 41 -12.15 -7.04 -7.62
N THR A 42 -12.70 -6.86 -8.81
CA THR A 42 -13.11 -7.98 -9.68
C THR A 42 -12.03 -8.43 -10.66
N GLY A 43 -11.10 -7.56 -11.02
CA GLY A 43 -10.03 -7.83 -11.98
C GLY A 43 -10.51 -7.93 -13.43
N ILE A 44 -11.73 -7.49 -13.73
CA ILE A 44 -12.28 -7.54 -15.10
C ILE A 44 -11.54 -6.59 -16.05
N PRO A 45 -11.52 -6.87 -17.36
CA PRO A 45 -11.11 -5.91 -18.36
C PRO A 45 -11.92 -4.62 -18.25
N TRP A 46 -11.27 -3.47 -18.49
CA TRP A 46 -11.96 -2.17 -18.44
C TRP A 46 -13.17 -2.12 -19.37
N ARG A 47 -13.10 -2.74 -20.55
CA ARG A 47 -14.18 -2.77 -21.54
C ARG A 47 -15.45 -3.47 -21.05
N ASP A 48 -15.32 -4.36 -20.06
CA ASP A 48 -16.43 -5.15 -19.52
C ASP A 48 -17.02 -4.50 -18.26
N LEU A 49 -16.61 -3.27 -17.94
CA LEU A 49 -17.12 -2.55 -16.79
C LEU A 49 -18.65 -2.34 -16.93
N PRO A 50 -19.45 -2.68 -15.90
CA PRO A 50 -20.90 -2.51 -15.96
C PRO A 50 -21.32 -1.07 -16.29
N GLU A 51 -22.30 -0.90 -17.17
CA GLU A 51 -22.83 0.41 -17.59
C GLU A 51 -23.34 1.26 -16.43
N TYR A 52 -23.69 0.63 -15.30
CA TYR A 52 -24.02 1.30 -14.04
C TYR A 52 -22.95 2.33 -13.61
N PHE A 53 -21.67 2.11 -13.91
CA PHE A 53 -20.60 3.07 -13.58
C PHE A 53 -20.40 4.16 -14.65
N GLY A 54 -21.16 4.10 -15.73
CA GLY A 54 -21.01 4.94 -16.92
C GLY A 54 -20.14 4.29 -17.99
N LYS A 55 -19.78 5.07 -19.02
CA LYS A 55 -18.93 4.59 -20.12
C LYS A 55 -17.56 4.18 -19.59
N TYR A 56 -17.13 2.95 -19.90
CA TYR A 56 -15.84 2.44 -19.42
C TYR A 56 -14.66 3.36 -19.75
N HIS A 57 -14.68 3.97 -20.94
CA HIS A 57 -13.61 4.87 -21.40
C HIS A 57 -13.47 6.07 -20.44
N THR A 58 -14.58 6.65 -20.00
CA THR A 58 -14.58 7.76 -19.03
C THR A 58 -13.95 7.35 -17.71
N VAL A 59 -14.32 6.17 -17.19
CA VAL A 59 -13.80 5.64 -15.91
C VAL A 59 -12.30 5.36 -16.03
N TYR A 60 -11.88 4.69 -17.12
CA TYR A 60 -10.48 4.39 -17.39
C TYR A 60 -9.64 5.66 -17.57
N THR A 61 -10.11 6.65 -18.34
CA THR A 61 -9.40 7.92 -18.53
C THR A 61 -9.24 8.66 -17.21
N ALA A 62 -10.28 8.67 -16.35
CA ALA A 62 -10.18 9.26 -15.02
C ALA A 62 -9.12 8.55 -14.17
N TYR A 63 -9.17 7.22 -14.10
CA TYR A 63 -8.16 6.40 -13.41
C TYR A 63 -6.75 6.71 -13.93
N ASN A 64 -6.52 6.62 -15.24
CA ASN A 64 -5.19 6.82 -15.82
C ASN A 64 -4.67 8.25 -15.57
N ARG A 65 -5.54 9.27 -15.67
CA ARG A 65 -5.17 10.66 -15.35
C ARG A 65 -4.83 10.85 -13.88
N TRP A 66 -5.58 10.23 -12.98
CA TRP A 66 -5.33 10.31 -11.53
C TRP A 66 -4.06 9.55 -11.14
N SER A 67 -3.80 8.39 -11.75
CA SER A 67 -2.56 7.64 -11.62
C SER A 67 -1.34 8.44 -12.10
N GLU A 68 -1.45 9.10 -13.25
CA GLU A 68 -0.38 9.93 -13.81
C GLU A 68 -0.08 11.17 -12.94
N LYS A 69 -1.13 11.76 -12.34
CA LYS A 69 -0.99 12.90 -11.43
C LYS A 69 -0.61 12.52 -9.98
N GLY A 70 -0.47 11.23 -9.66
CA GLY A 70 -0.17 10.80 -8.30
C GLY A 70 -1.29 11.06 -7.28
N ILE A 71 -2.54 11.21 -7.74
CA ILE A 71 -3.69 11.52 -6.87
C ILE A 71 -3.88 10.46 -5.80
N PHE A 72 -3.78 9.17 -6.14
CA PHE A 72 -3.97 8.09 -5.17
C PHE A 72 -2.89 8.10 -4.08
N THR A 73 -1.66 8.48 -4.43
CA THR A 73 -0.58 8.65 -3.44
C THR A 73 -0.93 9.79 -2.49
N ALA A 74 -1.42 10.91 -3.01
CA ALA A 74 -1.82 12.06 -2.20
C ALA A 74 -3.04 11.75 -1.29
N ILE A 75 -4.02 10.99 -1.79
CA ILE A 75 -5.17 10.54 -0.98
C ILE A 75 -4.69 9.68 0.19
N LEU A 76 -3.89 8.64 -0.08
CA LEU A 76 -3.40 7.76 0.98
C LEU A 76 -2.56 8.54 1.99
N LYS A 77 -1.69 9.45 1.51
CA LYS A 77 -0.88 10.31 2.37
C LYS A 77 -1.73 11.17 3.30
N GLN A 78 -2.82 11.78 2.81
CA GLN A 78 -3.71 12.58 3.66
C GLN A 78 -4.49 11.70 4.65
N LEU A 79 -5.01 10.55 4.20
CA LEU A 79 -5.71 9.62 5.08
C LEU A 79 -4.81 9.09 6.20
N SER A 80 -3.52 8.90 5.93
CA SER A 80 -2.56 8.39 6.90
C SER A 80 -1.91 9.46 7.78
N GLN A 81 -2.35 10.72 7.75
CA GLN A 81 -1.75 11.76 8.60
C GLN A 81 -2.09 11.62 10.08
N GLU A 82 -3.22 11.00 10.39
CA GLU A 82 -3.69 10.85 11.77
C GLU A 82 -3.10 9.60 12.47
N SER A 83 -2.24 8.83 11.81
CA SER A 83 -1.56 7.70 12.46
C SER A 83 -0.46 8.20 13.40
N ASP A 84 -0.49 7.74 14.65
CA ASP A 84 0.50 8.04 15.70
C ASP A 84 1.90 7.48 15.41
N LEU A 85 2.03 6.50 14.51
CA LEU A 85 3.30 5.86 14.11
C LEU A 85 4.16 5.35 15.29
N GLU A 86 3.55 5.12 16.45
CA GLU A 86 4.23 4.67 17.68
C GLU A 86 4.97 3.36 17.42
N TRP A 87 4.30 2.41 16.74
CA TRP A 87 4.87 1.14 16.30
C TRP A 87 4.76 0.99 14.78
N VAL A 88 5.92 0.81 14.14
CA VAL A 88 6.00 0.59 12.69
C VAL A 88 6.37 -0.85 12.40
N ALA A 89 5.55 -1.55 11.61
CA ALA A 89 5.86 -2.89 11.13
C ALA A 89 6.34 -2.86 9.68
N ILE A 90 7.49 -3.49 9.41
CA ILE A 90 8.04 -3.65 8.06
C ILE A 90 7.95 -5.12 7.68
N ASP A 91 7.28 -5.36 6.57
CA ASP A 91 7.24 -6.68 5.96
C ASP A 91 7.16 -6.56 4.44
N GLY A 92 7.58 -7.62 3.76
CA GLY A 92 7.69 -7.69 2.31
C GLY A 92 6.67 -8.67 1.76
N SER A 93 6.11 -8.36 0.59
CA SER A 93 5.35 -9.36 -0.15
C SER A 93 5.73 -9.34 -1.62
N TYR A 94 6.06 -10.52 -2.13
CA TYR A 94 6.39 -10.69 -3.54
C TYR A 94 5.11 -10.87 -4.35
N ILE A 95 4.80 -9.87 -5.17
CA ILE A 95 3.78 -9.97 -6.20
C ILE A 95 4.49 -9.89 -7.55
N ARG A 96 4.43 -10.97 -8.34
CA ARG A 96 5.00 -10.98 -9.68
C ARG A 96 4.35 -9.88 -10.52
N ALA A 97 5.09 -8.87 -10.95
CA ALA A 97 4.56 -7.86 -11.86
C ALA A 97 4.47 -8.40 -13.31
N HIS A 98 3.66 -7.76 -14.16
CA HIS A 98 3.70 -8.03 -15.60
C HIS A 98 5.12 -7.74 -16.13
N GLN A 99 5.64 -8.54 -17.07
CA GLN A 99 7.02 -8.42 -17.56
C GLN A 99 7.38 -7.01 -18.08
N HIS A 100 6.40 -6.30 -18.64
CA HIS A 100 6.56 -4.92 -19.14
C HIS A 100 6.52 -3.83 -18.05
N CYS A 101 6.24 -4.18 -16.79
CA CYS A 101 6.33 -3.26 -15.65
C CYS A 101 7.75 -3.18 -15.05
N ALA A 102 8.70 -4.00 -15.51
CA ALA A 102 10.07 -3.98 -15.03
C ALA A 102 10.78 -2.68 -15.45
N SER A 103 11.26 -1.92 -14.47
CA SER A 103 12.20 -0.78 -14.59
C SER A 103 13.24 -0.92 -13.48
N ALA A 104 14.33 -0.13 -13.46
CA ALA A 104 15.48 -0.33 -12.56
C ALA A 104 15.17 -0.48 -11.05
N LEU A 105 14.05 0.06 -10.56
CA LEU A 105 13.53 -0.10 -9.19
C LEU A 105 12.50 -1.24 -9.03
N SER A 106 12.42 -2.15 -10.00
CA SER A 106 11.71 -3.41 -9.92
C SER A 106 12.78 -4.48 -9.85
N THR A 107 13.10 -4.85 -8.63
CA THR A 107 14.13 -5.83 -8.33
C THR A 107 13.82 -7.15 -9.03
N ALA A 108 14.82 -7.76 -9.65
CA ALA A 108 14.72 -9.13 -10.15
C ALA A 108 14.26 -10.03 -8.98
N GLY A 109 13.50 -11.09 -9.26
CA GLY A 109 12.82 -11.92 -8.24
C GLY A 109 13.70 -12.65 -7.22
N ASN A 110 14.97 -12.28 -7.09
CA ASN A 110 16.00 -12.84 -6.22
C ASN A 110 16.74 -11.81 -5.35
N ILE A 111 16.29 -10.55 -5.24
CA ILE A 111 16.91 -9.59 -4.31
C ILE A 111 16.30 -9.81 -2.93
N HIS A 112 17.14 -10.15 -1.94
CA HIS A 112 16.73 -10.32 -0.55
C HIS A 112 16.10 -9.03 -0.02
N ASP A 113 14.96 -9.14 0.66
CA ASP A 113 14.20 -8.02 1.23
C ASP A 113 15.06 -7.06 2.08
N VAL A 114 16.09 -7.60 2.75
CA VAL A 114 17.06 -6.83 3.56
C VAL A 114 17.78 -5.74 2.78
N THR A 115 17.87 -5.87 1.45
CA THR A 115 18.56 -4.92 0.57
C THR A 115 17.70 -3.69 0.28
N VAL A 116 16.37 -3.85 0.29
CA VAL A 116 15.41 -2.80 -0.06
C VAL A 116 14.88 -2.09 1.18
N ALA A 117 14.87 -2.76 2.34
CA ALA A 117 14.36 -2.20 3.59
C ALA A 117 15.00 -0.86 4.01
N PRO A 118 16.34 -0.67 3.89
CA PRO A 118 16.95 0.62 4.22
C PRO A 118 16.44 1.78 3.36
N GLU A 119 16.31 1.57 2.05
CA GLU A 119 15.79 2.59 1.12
C GLU A 119 14.32 2.91 1.39
N LEU A 120 13.53 1.92 1.83
CA LEU A 120 12.14 2.15 2.23
C LEU A 120 12.06 2.97 3.52
N LEU A 121 12.94 2.69 4.49
CA LEU A 121 12.99 3.44 5.74
C LEU A 121 13.37 4.91 5.54
N ASP A 122 14.24 5.22 4.58
CA ASP A 122 14.59 6.62 4.25
C ASP A 122 13.38 7.47 3.83
N ASN A 123 12.28 6.82 3.40
CA ASN A 123 11.05 7.48 3.00
C ASN A 123 10.00 7.59 4.11
N ILE A 124 10.28 7.07 5.31
CA ILE A 124 9.37 7.08 6.47
C ILE A 124 9.96 7.99 7.54
N ASN A 125 9.19 8.95 8.03
CA ASN A 125 9.60 9.74 9.18
C ASN A 125 9.38 8.91 10.45
N LEU A 126 10.47 8.49 11.08
CA LEU A 126 10.47 7.68 12.31
C LEU A 126 10.68 8.52 13.59
N ALA A 127 10.60 9.85 13.52
CA ALA A 127 10.91 10.72 14.66
C ALA A 127 10.03 10.48 15.89
N GLU A 128 8.81 9.99 15.70
CA GLU A 128 7.84 9.68 16.76
C GLU A 128 7.69 8.16 16.98
N THR A 129 8.48 7.35 16.26
CA THR A 129 8.41 5.89 16.35
C THR A 129 9.24 5.38 17.50
N GLU A 130 8.61 4.67 18.44
CA GLU A 130 9.33 4.02 19.54
C GLU A 130 10.02 2.73 19.08
N LEU A 131 9.38 2.00 18.18
CA LEU A 131 9.80 0.66 17.82
C LEU A 131 9.47 0.30 16.36
N VAL A 132 10.47 -0.27 15.69
CA VAL A 132 10.35 -0.84 14.34
C VAL A 132 10.40 -2.35 14.42
N ASN A 133 9.32 -3.01 14.02
CA ASN A 133 9.14 -4.45 14.07
C ASN A 133 9.32 -5.06 12.67
N ALA A 134 10.22 -6.03 12.52
CA ALA A 134 10.43 -6.69 11.23
C ALA A 134 10.76 -8.17 11.40
N ASP A 135 10.55 -8.95 10.33
CA ASP A 135 10.89 -10.37 10.33
C ASP A 135 12.40 -10.61 10.46
N LYS A 136 12.77 -11.81 10.93
CA LYS A 136 14.17 -12.27 11.04
C LYS A 136 14.95 -12.11 9.73
N GLY A 137 14.29 -12.21 8.57
CA GLY A 137 14.93 -11.97 7.26
C GLY A 137 15.61 -10.61 7.13
N TYR A 138 15.08 -9.59 7.83
CA TYR A 138 15.55 -8.21 7.82
C TYR A 138 16.75 -7.93 8.75
N ASP A 139 17.22 -8.93 9.50
CA ASP A 139 18.38 -8.77 10.38
C ASP A 139 19.65 -8.38 9.57
N SER A 140 20.07 -7.13 9.76
CA SER A 140 21.31 -6.54 9.23
C SER A 140 21.76 -5.36 10.11
N ASP A 141 23.07 -5.18 10.26
CA ASP A 141 23.62 -4.11 11.11
C ASP A 141 23.22 -2.74 10.57
N ARG A 142 23.37 -2.53 9.26
CA ARG A 142 22.96 -1.30 8.58
C ARG A 142 21.51 -0.90 8.88
N LEU A 143 20.57 -1.85 8.84
CA LEU A 143 19.15 -1.55 9.09
C LEU A 143 18.92 -1.20 10.56
N ARG A 144 19.54 -1.93 11.49
CA ARG A 144 19.44 -1.65 12.93
C ARG A 144 20.00 -0.28 13.28
N GLU A 145 21.20 0.02 12.77
CA GLU A 145 21.85 1.32 12.96
C GLU A 145 20.99 2.47 12.43
N GLN A 146 20.35 2.31 11.26
CA GLN A 146 19.46 3.32 10.70
C GLN A 146 18.20 3.55 11.56
N ILE A 147 17.61 2.49 12.11
CA ILE A 147 16.46 2.56 13.03
C ILE A 147 16.88 3.25 14.34
N GLU A 148 18.04 2.87 14.89
CA GLU A 148 18.54 3.44 16.14
C GLU A 148 18.95 4.91 15.97
N GLN A 149 19.47 5.30 14.80
CA GLN A 149 19.76 6.70 14.46
C GLN A 149 18.49 7.57 14.41
N SER A 150 17.33 6.98 14.12
CA SER A 150 16.06 7.70 14.19
C SER A 150 15.49 7.80 15.60
N GLY A 151 16.16 7.23 16.61
CA GLY A 151 15.70 7.16 18.00
C GLY A 151 14.76 5.99 18.30
N ALA A 152 14.45 5.15 17.30
CA ALA A 152 13.57 4.01 17.45
C ALA A 152 14.35 2.74 17.84
N LYS A 153 13.66 1.77 18.46
CA LYS A 153 14.22 0.46 18.77
C LYS A 153 13.98 -0.55 17.64
N ALA A 154 15.03 -1.23 17.19
CA ALA A 154 14.90 -2.32 16.22
C ALA A 154 14.44 -3.64 16.88
N ASN A 155 13.14 -3.94 16.83
CA ASN A 155 12.57 -5.22 17.27
C ASN A 155 12.63 -6.28 16.17
N ILE A 156 13.85 -6.69 15.83
CA ILE A 156 14.14 -7.67 14.78
C ILE A 156 14.85 -8.87 15.43
N PRO A 157 14.41 -10.12 15.21
CA PRO A 157 15.12 -11.28 15.73
C PRO A 157 16.48 -11.47 15.05
N TYR A 158 17.54 -11.74 15.82
CA TYR A 158 18.86 -12.05 15.29
C TYR A 158 18.89 -13.38 14.51
N LYS A 159 19.67 -13.43 13.43
CA LYS A 159 20.01 -14.66 12.69
C LYS A 159 20.77 -15.66 13.57
N ARG A 160 20.63 -16.96 13.27
CA ARG A 160 21.19 -18.04 14.10
C ARG A 160 22.72 -17.99 14.26
N ASN A 161 23.39 -17.32 13.33
CA ASN A 161 24.84 -17.15 13.26
C ASN A 161 25.37 -15.91 14.01
N ARG A 162 24.49 -15.11 14.64
CA ARG A 162 24.90 -13.98 15.49
C ARG A 162 25.31 -14.48 16.87
N GLU A 163 26.37 -13.90 17.43
CA GLU A 163 26.77 -14.14 18.82
C GLU A 163 25.78 -13.49 19.80
N GLU A 164 25.25 -12.32 19.44
CA GLU A 164 24.18 -11.63 20.15
C GLU A 164 22.87 -12.43 20.12
N LYS A 165 22.19 -12.47 21.27
CA LYS A 165 20.92 -13.15 21.45
C LYS A 165 19.80 -12.14 21.70
N ASN A 166 18.56 -12.51 21.38
CA ASN A 166 17.33 -11.71 21.49
C ASN A 166 16.94 -11.35 22.95
N LYS A 167 17.85 -10.81 23.76
CA LYS A 167 17.62 -10.50 25.18
C LYS A 167 16.58 -9.40 25.37
N ASP A 168 16.64 -8.35 24.55
CA ASP A 168 15.77 -7.17 24.67
C ASP A 168 14.62 -7.18 23.67
N MET A 169 14.25 -8.36 23.16
CA MET A 169 13.23 -8.49 22.14
C MET A 169 11.83 -8.49 22.75
N ASP A 170 10.95 -7.64 22.22
CA ASP A 170 9.53 -7.68 22.53
C ASP A 170 8.85 -8.74 21.65
N TRP A 171 8.70 -9.93 22.22
CA TRP A 171 8.05 -11.06 21.56
C TRP A 171 6.54 -10.90 21.38
N TYR A 172 5.89 -10.02 22.15
CA TYR A 172 4.47 -9.75 21.98
C TYR A 172 4.25 -8.87 20.74
N LEU A 173 4.98 -7.77 20.63
CA LEU A 173 4.97 -6.92 19.43
C LEU A 173 5.43 -7.71 18.20
N TYR A 174 6.43 -8.57 18.33
CA TYR A 174 6.85 -9.45 17.23
C TYR A 174 5.71 -10.36 16.74
N LYS A 175 4.90 -10.93 17.65
CA LYS A 175 3.73 -11.74 17.27
C LYS A 175 2.66 -10.91 16.57
N ILE A 176 2.53 -9.62 16.89
CA ILE A 176 1.56 -8.71 16.24
C ILE A 176 1.92 -8.44 14.76
N ARG A 177 3.14 -8.77 14.31
CA ARG A 177 3.53 -8.69 12.88
C ARG A 177 2.57 -9.43 11.93
N HIS A 178 1.83 -10.43 12.42
CA HIS A 178 0.78 -11.07 11.63
C HIS A 178 -0.29 -10.08 11.09
N LEU A 179 -0.46 -8.90 11.69
CA LEU A 179 -1.36 -7.86 11.18
C LEU A 179 -0.92 -7.31 9.81
N VAL A 180 0.39 -7.11 9.58
CA VAL A 180 0.88 -6.68 8.25
C VAL A 180 0.77 -7.80 7.23
N GLU A 181 0.96 -9.06 7.64
CA GLU A 181 0.69 -10.23 6.79
C GLU A 181 -0.79 -10.32 6.41
N ASN A 182 -1.69 -10.08 7.37
CA ASN A 182 -3.14 -10.01 7.14
C ASN A 182 -3.49 -8.85 6.19
N ALA A 183 -2.82 -7.71 6.32
CA ALA A 183 -2.98 -6.59 5.39
C ALA A 183 -2.61 -7.01 3.95
N PHE A 184 -1.48 -7.70 3.76
CA PHE A 184 -1.12 -8.24 2.44
C PHE A 184 -2.13 -9.28 1.92
N CYS A 185 -2.65 -10.15 2.78
CA CYS A 185 -3.70 -11.09 2.42
C CYS A 185 -4.96 -10.37 1.93
N ARG A 186 -5.38 -9.31 2.63
CA ARG A 186 -6.52 -8.46 2.21
C ARG A 186 -6.23 -7.76 0.88
N LEU A 187 -5.02 -7.25 0.66
CA LEU A 187 -4.63 -6.68 -0.63
C LEU A 187 -4.73 -7.70 -1.77
N LYS A 188 -4.37 -8.96 -1.52
CA LYS A 188 -4.49 -10.06 -2.50
C LYS A 188 -5.94 -10.44 -2.82
N HIS A 189 -6.93 -10.05 -2.00
CA HIS A 189 -8.34 -10.22 -2.34
C HIS A 189 -8.80 -9.30 -3.49
N PHE A 190 -8.11 -8.19 -3.74
CA PHE A 190 -8.36 -7.38 -4.92
C PHE A 190 -7.80 -8.10 -6.15
N ARG A 191 -8.71 -8.70 -6.94
CA ARG A 191 -8.32 -9.55 -8.06
C ARG A 191 -7.43 -8.85 -9.07
N ALA A 192 -7.54 -7.53 -9.29
CA ALA A 192 -6.65 -6.82 -10.20
C ALA A 192 -5.19 -6.80 -9.72
N ILE A 193 -4.96 -6.75 -8.41
CA ILE A 193 -3.62 -6.87 -7.81
C ILE A 193 -3.06 -8.28 -8.05
N ALA A 194 -3.91 -9.31 -7.90
CA ALA A 194 -3.52 -10.71 -8.11
C ALA A 194 -3.39 -11.11 -9.60
N SER A 195 -4.22 -10.55 -10.49
CA SER A 195 -4.35 -10.96 -11.90
C SER A 195 -3.40 -10.24 -12.85
N ARG A 196 -2.88 -9.05 -12.48
CA ARG A 196 -1.67 -8.46 -13.09
C ARG A 196 -1.81 -8.03 -14.55
N TYR A 197 -2.99 -7.59 -14.98
CA TYR A 197 -3.21 -7.10 -16.35
C TYR A 197 -2.76 -5.65 -16.61
N ASP A 198 -2.29 -4.92 -15.59
CA ASP A 198 -1.80 -3.56 -15.75
C ASP A 198 -0.42 -3.56 -16.43
N LYS A 199 -0.34 -2.96 -17.63
CA LYS A 199 0.89 -2.91 -18.45
C LYS A 199 1.94 -1.91 -17.94
N LEU A 200 1.51 -0.89 -17.21
CA LEU A 200 2.37 0.21 -16.77
C LEU A 200 2.58 0.15 -15.25
N LYS A 201 3.84 0.30 -14.80
CA LYS A 201 4.21 0.30 -13.38
C LYS A 201 3.40 1.31 -12.57
N ARG A 202 3.18 2.53 -13.10
CA ARG A 202 2.38 3.57 -12.44
C ARG A 202 0.93 3.16 -12.17
N ASN A 203 0.33 2.42 -13.10
CA ASN A 203 -1.07 1.97 -12.97
C ASN A 203 -1.13 0.84 -11.96
N PHE A 204 -0.21 -0.11 -12.04
CA PHE A 204 -0.11 -1.15 -11.01
C PHE A 204 0.09 -0.56 -9.61
N HIS A 205 1.00 0.40 -9.45
CA HIS A 205 1.20 1.12 -8.19
C HIS A 205 -0.11 1.80 -7.70
N SER A 206 -0.82 2.48 -8.59
CA SER A 206 -2.11 3.11 -8.29
C SER A 206 -3.19 2.10 -7.89
N THR A 207 -3.19 0.92 -8.49
CA THR A 207 -4.07 -0.19 -8.12
C THR A 207 -3.80 -0.67 -6.69
N VAL A 208 -2.52 -0.78 -6.30
CA VAL A 208 -2.13 -1.14 -4.92
C VAL A 208 -2.53 -0.05 -3.94
N LEU A 209 -2.24 1.22 -4.25
CA LEU A 209 -2.63 2.37 -3.42
C LEU A 209 -4.14 2.41 -3.17
N LEU A 210 -4.95 2.14 -4.19
CA LEU A 210 -6.41 2.06 -4.04
C LEU A 210 -6.85 0.92 -3.12
N GLY A 211 -6.16 -0.22 -3.15
CA GLY A 211 -6.37 -1.29 -2.18
C GLY A 211 -6.09 -0.82 -0.75
N CYS A 212 -4.97 -0.12 -0.54
CA CYS A 212 -4.62 0.46 0.77
C CYS A 212 -5.64 1.50 1.24
N ILE A 213 -6.07 2.41 0.36
CA ILE A 213 -7.10 3.42 0.66
C ILE A 213 -8.38 2.74 1.14
N VAL A 214 -8.86 1.71 0.42
CA VAL A 214 -10.08 0.98 0.82
C VAL A 214 -9.92 0.29 2.18
N MET A 215 -8.72 -0.19 2.51
CA MET A 215 -8.45 -0.78 3.81
C MET A 215 -8.34 0.25 4.93
N TRP A 216 -7.96 1.49 4.61
CA TRP A 216 -7.79 2.58 5.56
C TRP A 216 -9.11 3.27 5.92
N LEU A 217 -10.05 3.42 4.97
CA LEU A 217 -11.29 4.18 5.18
C LEU A 217 -12.16 3.76 6.38
N PRO A 218 -12.24 2.46 6.76
CA PRO A 218 -12.99 2.04 7.95
C PRO A 218 -12.27 2.29 9.28
N LEU A 219 -10.98 2.66 9.25
CA LEU A 219 -10.22 3.08 10.42
C LEU A 219 -10.57 4.54 10.76
#